data_AF-A0A0D3HFX6-F1
#
_entry.id   AF-A0A0D3HFX6-F1
#
_cell.length_a   1.000
_cell.length_b   1.000
_cell.length_c   1.000
_cell.angle_alpha   90.00
_cell.angle_beta   90.00
_cell.angle_gamma   90.00
#
_symmetry.space_group_name_H-M   'P 1'
#
loop_
_entity.id
_entity.type
_entity.pdbx_description
1 polymer ?
#
loop_
_entity_poly.entity_id
_entity_poly.type
_entity_poly.pdbx_seq_one_letter_code
_entity_poly.pdbx_strand_id
1 'polypeptide(L)'
;MDSLMGKLSFAANGEPAKFSLEFGSGDFTPAEMKRIMADEKLAEMALADPKRVKRQSAARSKERRMRYIAELEQKVQILQTEATTLSAQLTLLQRDSSGMATQNNELKFRLQSMEQQAQLRDALNEALTAEVQRLKLAANEVGDTSSSSNLAHQIQLRCQNQMLDLHKQQQQQVEQIPFYQLEQPEQQNGTARNHESK
;
A
#
# COMPACT_ATOMS: atom_id res chain seq x y z
N MET A 1 -38.62 -2.11 -19.21
CA MET A 1 -39.04 -0.78 -18.71
C MET A 1 -39.65 -0.09 -19.91
N ASP A 2 -40.85 -0.51 -20.29
CA ASP A 2 -41.42 -0.10 -21.57
C ASP A 2 -42.15 1.22 -21.38
N SER A 3 -41.44 2.28 -21.80
CA SER A 3 -41.95 3.50 -22.40
C SER A 3 -43.23 4.09 -21.79
N LEU A 4 -43.05 4.89 -20.75
CA LEU A 4 -44.01 5.91 -20.32
C LEU A 4 -43.88 7.16 -21.23
N MET A 5 -43.94 6.97 -22.55
CA MET A 5 -44.01 8.12 -23.46
C MET A 5 -45.49 8.46 -23.67
N GLY A 6 -45.94 9.54 -23.04
CA GLY A 6 -47.23 10.14 -23.36
C GLY A 6 -47.31 10.41 -24.85
N LYS A 7 -48.43 10.03 -25.49
CA LYS A 7 -48.63 10.28 -26.91
C LYS A 7 -48.72 11.79 -27.13
N LEU A 8 -47.73 12.35 -27.81
CA LEU A 8 -47.72 13.75 -28.24
C LEU A 8 -48.62 13.89 -29.46
N SER A 9 -49.85 14.36 -29.28
CA SER A 9 -50.67 14.86 -30.38
C SER A 9 -50.45 16.36 -30.53
N PHE A 10 -49.71 16.76 -31.57
CA PHE A 10 -49.62 18.16 -31.99
C PHE A 10 -50.87 18.51 -32.82
N ALA A 11 -51.70 19.41 -32.30
CA ALA A 11 -52.72 20.08 -33.10
C ALA A 11 -52.04 21.15 -33.95
N ALA A 12 -52.26 21.15 -35.26
CA ALA A 12 -51.60 22.03 -36.23
C ALA A 12 -52.01 23.52 -36.14
N ASN A 13 -52.87 23.89 -35.18
CA ASN A 13 -53.35 25.26 -35.03
C ASN A 13 -53.15 25.73 -33.58
N GLY A 14 -52.00 26.36 -33.33
CA GLY A 14 -51.78 27.55 -32.47
C GLY A 14 -52.37 27.70 -31.06
N GLU A 15 -53.19 26.77 -30.56
CA GLU A 15 -53.77 26.82 -29.22
C GLU A 15 -52.78 26.24 -28.20
N PRO A 16 -52.69 26.81 -26.98
CA PRO A 16 -51.82 26.27 -25.94
C PRO A 16 -52.28 24.84 -25.62
N ALA A 17 -51.49 23.86 -26.05
CA ALA A 17 -51.77 22.46 -25.82
C ALA A 17 -51.95 22.23 -24.32
N LYS A 18 -53.20 22.02 -23.90
CA LYS A 18 -53.54 21.62 -22.54
C LYS A 18 -52.85 20.29 -22.28
N PHE A 19 -51.75 20.32 -21.52
CA PHE A 19 -51.06 19.12 -21.06
C PHE A 19 -52.02 18.30 -20.20
N SER A 20 -52.74 17.38 -20.85
CA SER A 20 -53.61 16.43 -20.17
C SER A 20 -52.77 15.20 -19.88
N LEU A 21 -52.16 15.17 -18.69
CA LEU A 21 -51.53 13.97 -18.16
C LEU A 21 -52.64 13.01 -17.73
N GLU A 22 -53.19 12.27 -18.69
CA GLU A 22 -54.16 11.22 -18.42
C GLU A 22 -53.42 10.09 -17.70
N PHE A 23 -53.47 10.09 -16.36
CA PHE A 23 -53.02 8.95 -15.56
C PHE A 23 -53.85 7.77 -16.03
N GLY A 24 -53.18 6.80 -16.67
CA GLY A 24 -53.80 5.69 -17.39
C GLY A 24 -55.03 5.20 -16.65
N SER A 25 -56.13 5.06 -17.39
CA SER A 25 -57.41 4.61 -16.84
C SER A 25 -57.15 3.42 -15.90
N GLY A 26 -57.88 3.37 -14.79
CA GLY A 26 -57.66 2.41 -13.71
C GLY A 26 -57.76 0.93 -14.12
N ASP A 27 -57.90 0.65 -15.41
CA ASP A 27 -58.20 -0.61 -16.04
C ASP A 27 -56.93 -1.40 -16.33
N PHE A 28 -57.00 -2.71 -16.12
CA PHE A 28 -55.93 -3.64 -16.43
C PHE A 28 -55.99 -4.04 -17.90
N THR A 29 -54.84 -4.18 -18.55
CA THR A 29 -54.78 -4.85 -19.84
C THR A 29 -55.21 -6.32 -19.69
N PRO A 30 -55.73 -6.99 -20.74
CA PRO A 30 -56.12 -8.39 -20.66
C PRO A 30 -55.00 -9.32 -20.16
N ALA A 31 -53.75 -9.01 -20.50
CA ALA A 31 -52.57 -9.74 -20.02
C ALA A 31 -52.27 -9.49 -18.53
N GLU A 32 -52.47 -8.28 -18.02
CA GLU A 32 -52.38 -7.97 -16.59
C GLU A 32 -53.50 -8.61 -15.81
N MET A 33 -54.73 -8.57 -16.31
CA MET A 33 -55.88 -9.21 -15.68
C MET A 33 -55.67 -10.72 -15.57
N LYS A 34 -55.16 -11.38 -16.63
CA LYS A 34 -54.81 -12.81 -16.57
C LYS A 34 -53.78 -13.12 -15.47
N ARG A 35 -52.80 -12.24 -15.27
CA ARG A 35 -51.78 -12.39 -14.21
C ARG A 35 -52.34 -12.13 -12.80
N ILE A 36 -53.22 -11.14 -12.67
CA ILE A 36 -53.90 -10.81 -11.41
C ILE A 36 -54.85 -11.93 -10.99
N MET A 37 -55.63 -12.46 -11.93
CA MET A 37 -56.58 -13.56 -11.71
C MET A 37 -55.88 -14.90 -11.40
N ALA A 38 -54.58 -15.04 -11.72
CA ALA A 38 -53.81 -16.24 -11.41
C ALA A 38 -53.34 -16.29 -9.93
N ASP A 39 -53.37 -15.16 -9.22
CA ASP A 39 -53.03 -15.06 -7.80
C ASP A 39 -54.33 -14.80 -7.02
N GLU A 40 -54.72 -15.74 -6.16
CA GLU A 40 -56.00 -15.72 -5.44
C GLU A 40 -56.21 -14.41 -4.65
N LYS A 41 -55.15 -13.87 -4.05
CA LYS A 41 -55.20 -12.66 -3.22
C LYS A 41 -55.26 -11.38 -4.07
N LEU A 42 -54.55 -11.36 -5.21
CA LEU A 42 -54.65 -10.25 -6.15
C LEU A 42 -56.00 -10.25 -6.88
N ALA A 43 -56.54 -11.44 -7.17
CA ALA A 43 -57.87 -11.63 -7.74
C ALA A 43 -58.97 -11.11 -6.81
N GLU A 44 -58.95 -11.51 -5.53
CA GLU A 44 -59.88 -11.01 -4.50
C GLU A 44 -59.81 -9.48 -4.38
N MET A 45 -58.60 -8.91 -4.37
CA MET A 45 -58.42 -7.46 -4.29
C MET A 45 -58.91 -6.73 -5.54
N ALA A 46 -58.72 -7.31 -6.73
CA ALA A 46 -59.22 -6.76 -7.98
C ALA A 46 -60.74 -6.82 -8.08
N LEU A 47 -61.37 -7.88 -7.56
CA LEU A 47 -62.83 -7.98 -7.47
C LEU A 47 -63.43 -6.94 -6.52
N ALA A 48 -62.73 -6.64 -5.42
CA ALA A 48 -63.18 -5.62 -4.46
C ALA A 48 -62.94 -4.18 -4.94
N ASP A 49 -61.73 -3.86 -5.40
CA ASP A 49 -61.38 -2.56 -6.01
C ASP A 49 -60.12 -2.72 -6.89
N PRO A 50 -60.27 -2.72 -8.23
CA PRO A 50 -59.16 -2.83 -9.19
C PRO A 50 -58.04 -1.80 -8.96
N LYS A 51 -58.35 -0.59 -8.46
CA LYS A 51 -57.35 0.47 -8.23
C LYS A 51 -56.41 0.13 -7.07
N ARG A 52 -56.84 -0.69 -6.11
CA ARG A 52 -55.99 -1.14 -4.99
C ARG A 52 -54.83 -2.00 -5.46
N VAL A 53 -55.02 -2.84 -6.47
CA VAL A 53 -53.97 -3.71 -7.01
C VAL A 53 -52.85 -2.89 -7.69
N LYS A 54 -53.20 -1.84 -8.46
CA LYS A 54 -52.20 -0.90 -9.01
C LYS A 54 -51.47 -0.14 -7.89
N ARG A 55 -52.21 0.34 -6.87
CA ARG A 55 -51.63 1.06 -5.72
C ARG A 55 -50.67 0.18 -4.91
N GLN A 56 -51.03 -1.07 -4.64
CA GLN A 56 -50.17 -2.03 -3.94
C GLN A 56 -48.92 -2.39 -4.76
N SER A 57 -49.06 -2.56 -6.08
CA SER A 57 -47.92 -2.83 -6.97
C SER A 57 -46.94 -1.65 -6.99
N ALA A 58 -47.46 -0.42 -7.08
CA ALA A 58 -46.64 0.79 -6.98
C ALA A 58 -45.94 0.89 -5.61
N ALA A 59 -46.65 0.60 -4.51
CA ALA A 59 -46.07 0.56 -3.17
C ALA A 59 -44.94 -0.48 -3.05
N ARG A 60 -45.14 -1.69 -3.58
CA ARG A 60 -44.12 -2.76 -3.60
C ARG A 60 -42.93 -2.41 -4.48
N SER A 61 -43.14 -1.72 -5.60
CA SER A 61 -42.05 -1.23 -6.46
C SER A 61 -41.20 -0.18 -5.73
N LYS A 62 -41.85 0.79 -5.06
CA LYS A 62 -41.17 1.77 -4.20
C LYS A 62 -40.39 1.09 -3.09
N GLU A 63 -40.99 0.11 -2.42
CA GLU A 63 -40.37 -0.66 -1.34
C GLU A 63 -39.12 -1.42 -1.81
N ARG A 64 -39.20 -2.12 -2.96
CA ARG A 64 -38.03 -2.78 -3.57
C ARG A 64 -36.92 -1.78 -3.90
N ARG A 65 -37.27 -0.62 -4.49
CA ARG A 65 -36.30 0.42 -4.80
C ARG A 65 -35.65 0.98 -3.53
N MET A 66 -36.41 1.23 -2.47
CA MET A 66 -35.88 1.70 -1.19
C MET A 66 -34.92 0.68 -0.56
N ARG A 67 -35.25 -0.63 -0.60
CA ARG A 67 -34.32 -1.69 -0.15
C ARG A 67 -33.04 -1.69 -0.96
N TYR A 68 -33.14 -1.64 -2.29
CA TYR A 68 -31.97 -1.64 -3.17
C TYR A 68 -31.06 -0.42 -2.91
N ILE A 69 -31.64 0.76 -2.66
CA ILE A 69 -30.88 1.96 -2.29
C ILE A 69 -30.13 1.73 -0.96
N ALA A 70 -30.83 1.24 0.08
CA ALA A 70 -30.21 0.97 1.38
C ALA A 70 -29.09 -0.09 1.30
N GLU A 71 -29.29 -1.15 0.50
CA GLU A 71 -28.26 -2.17 0.26
C GLU A 71 -27.02 -1.59 -0.42
N LEU A 72 -27.22 -0.71 -1.41
CA LEU A 72 -26.10 -0.02 -2.07
C LEU A 72 -25.37 0.94 -1.12
N GLU A 73 -26.10 1.72 -0.32
CA GLU A 73 -25.52 2.61 0.69
C GLU A 73 -24.69 1.83 1.70
N GLN A 74 -25.22 0.71 2.21
CA GLN A 74 -24.50 -0.19 3.10
C GLN A 74 -23.24 -0.75 2.43
N LYS A 75 -23.33 -1.17 1.16
CA LYS A 75 -22.18 -1.69 0.42
C LYS A 75 -21.08 -0.65 0.22
N VAL A 76 -21.46 0.61 -0.07
CA VAL A 76 -20.51 1.72 -0.16
C VAL A 76 -19.82 1.94 1.19
N GLN A 77 -20.58 1.96 2.29
CA GLN A 77 -20.01 2.14 3.63
C GLN A 77 -19.03 1.02 4.01
N ILE A 78 -19.37 -0.24 3.70
CA ILE A 78 -18.49 -1.39 3.93
C ILE A 78 -17.20 -1.25 3.12
N LEU A 79 -17.31 -1.00 1.81
CA LEU A 79 -16.13 -0.85 0.94
C LEU A 79 -15.23 0.31 1.37
N GLN A 80 -15.80 1.43 1.81
CA GLN A 80 -15.03 2.56 2.36
C GLN A 80 -14.30 2.18 3.66
N THR A 81 -14.96 1.43 4.54
CA THR A 81 -14.37 0.97 5.80
C THR A 81 -13.24 -0.03 5.53
N GLU A 82 -13.44 -0.96 4.59
CA GLU A 82 -12.42 -1.90 4.12
C GLU A 82 -11.23 -1.17 3.50
N ALA A 83 -11.47 -0.20 2.62
CA ALA A 83 -10.42 0.61 2.01
C ALA A 83 -9.60 1.38 3.06
N THR A 84 -10.26 1.97 4.06
CA THR A 84 -9.59 2.65 5.18
C THR A 84 -8.74 1.68 6.00
N THR A 85 -9.28 0.49 6.30
CA THR A 85 -8.58 -0.54 7.07
C THR A 85 -7.38 -1.11 6.31
N LEU A 86 -7.51 -1.33 5.00
CA LEU A 86 -6.40 -1.77 4.15
C LEU A 86 -5.33 -0.68 4.03
N SER A 87 -5.71 0.60 3.93
CA SER A 87 -4.77 1.72 3.87
C SER A 87 -3.95 1.85 5.17
N ALA A 88 -4.59 1.65 6.33
CA ALA A 88 -3.90 1.62 7.61
C ALA A 88 -2.91 0.44 7.70
N GLN A 89 -3.32 -0.75 7.26
CA GLN A 89 -2.42 -1.92 7.21
C GLN A 89 -1.23 -1.70 6.27
N LEU A 90 -1.45 -1.12 5.10
CA LEU A 90 -0.38 -0.79 4.15
C LEU A 90 0.64 0.18 4.78
N THR A 91 0.16 1.22 5.46
CA THR A 91 1.01 2.21 6.14
C THR A 91 1.89 1.55 7.21
N LEU A 92 1.31 0.65 8.02
CA LEU A 92 2.06 -0.11 9.02
C LEU A 92 3.14 -0.99 8.38
N LEU A 93 2.80 -1.73 7.33
CA LEU A 93 3.76 -2.59 6.62
C LEU A 93 4.89 -1.78 5.96
N GLN A 94 4.58 -0.62 5.38
CA GLN A 94 5.58 0.28 4.80
C GLN A 94 6.55 0.78 5.88
N ARG A 95 6.03 1.22 7.02
CA ARG A 95 6.84 1.64 8.17
C ARG A 95 7.73 0.51 8.66
N ASP A 96 7.16 -0.69 8.87
CA ASP A 96 7.91 -1.83 9.38
C ASP A 96 8.99 -2.28 8.38
N SER A 97 8.69 -2.28 7.08
CA SER A 97 9.67 -2.57 6.02
C SER A 97 10.83 -1.57 6.02
N SER A 98 10.55 -0.27 6.14
CA SER A 98 11.59 0.76 6.24
C SER A 98 12.44 0.62 7.52
N GLY A 99 11.82 0.24 8.63
CA GLY A 99 12.51 -0.07 9.89
C GLY A 99 13.45 -1.27 9.76
N MET A 100 12.98 -2.37 9.14
CA MET A 100 13.79 -3.55 8.87
C MET A 100 14.95 -3.25 7.93
N ALA A 101 14.74 -2.44 6.89
CA ALA A 101 15.81 -2.01 5.98
C ALA A 101 16.90 -1.22 6.71
N THR A 102 16.50 -0.33 7.63
CA THR A 102 17.43 0.45 8.46
C THR A 102 18.26 -0.45 9.38
N GLN A 103 17.60 -1.36 10.10
CA GLN A 103 18.28 -2.34 10.95
C GLN A 103 19.22 -3.25 10.16
N ASN A 104 18.82 -3.67 8.95
CA ASN A 104 19.66 -4.48 8.08
C ASN A 104 20.95 -3.74 7.67
N ASN A 105 20.84 -2.44 7.34
CA ASN A 105 21.99 -1.61 7.00
C ASN A 105 22.92 -1.40 8.20
N GLU A 106 22.36 -1.18 9.40
CA GLU A 106 23.14 -1.06 10.64
C GLU A 106 23.92 -2.36 10.93
N LEU A 107 23.26 -3.51 10.82
CA LEU A 107 23.90 -4.81 11.03
C LEU A 107 25.00 -5.08 10.00
N LYS A 108 24.78 -4.74 8.72
CA LYS A 108 25.81 -4.83 7.67
C LYS A 108 27.03 -3.97 8.01
N PHE A 109 26.81 -2.73 8.44
CA PHE A 109 27.89 -1.84 8.83
C PHE A 109 28.67 -2.39 10.03
N ARG A 110 27.95 -2.87 11.05
CA ARG A 110 28.57 -3.49 12.23
C ARG A 110 29.39 -4.72 11.87
N LEU A 111 28.88 -5.57 10.98
CA LEU A 111 29.57 -6.76 10.50
C LEU A 111 30.89 -6.38 9.79
N GLN A 112 30.83 -5.41 8.89
CA GLN A 112 32.00 -4.92 8.15
C GLN A 112 33.05 -4.30 9.08
N SER A 113 32.61 -3.52 10.07
CA SER A 113 33.49 -2.96 11.10
C SER A 113 34.19 -4.07 11.91
N MET A 114 33.45 -5.11 12.29
CA MET A 114 34.00 -6.27 12.99
C MET A 114 35.00 -7.06 12.13
N GLU A 115 34.72 -7.21 10.83
CA GLU A 115 35.63 -7.88 9.89
C GLU A 115 36.96 -7.12 9.76
N GLN A 116 36.92 -5.79 9.62
CA GLN A 116 38.12 -4.96 9.60
C GLN A 116 38.92 -5.07 10.91
N GLN A 117 38.22 -5.09 12.05
CA GLN A 117 38.87 -5.25 13.35
C GLN A 117 39.54 -6.63 13.48
N ALA A 118 38.93 -7.68 12.95
CA ALA A 118 39.52 -9.03 12.92
C ALA A 118 40.79 -9.04 12.06
N GLN A 119 40.74 -8.48 10.85
CA GLN A 119 41.90 -8.37 9.95
C GLN A 119 43.06 -7.62 10.60
N LEU A 120 42.78 -6.51 11.31
CA LEU A 120 43.81 -5.78 12.05
C LEU A 120 44.43 -6.63 13.16
N ARG A 121 43.62 -7.39 13.90
CA ARG A 121 44.12 -8.29 14.94
C ARG A 121 44.99 -9.39 14.36
N ASP A 122 44.61 -9.96 13.23
CA ASP A 122 45.39 -11.00 12.55
C ASP A 122 46.72 -10.45 12.05
N ALA A 123 46.73 -9.26 11.42
CA ALA A 123 47.95 -8.59 11.00
C ALA A 123 48.89 -8.27 12.18
N LEU A 124 48.34 -7.79 13.31
CA LEU A 124 49.11 -7.54 14.53
C LEU A 124 49.69 -8.84 15.11
N ASN A 125 48.93 -9.93 15.12
CA ASN A 125 49.40 -11.24 15.58
C ASN A 125 50.51 -11.78 14.68
N GLU A 126 50.40 -11.62 13.36
CA GLU A 126 51.44 -12.02 12.41
C GLU A 126 52.72 -11.20 12.63
N ALA A 127 52.61 -9.87 12.74
CA ALA A 127 53.74 -8.98 13.01
C ALA A 127 54.44 -9.32 14.34
N LEU A 128 53.67 -9.57 15.40
CA LEU A 128 54.22 -9.98 16.69
C LEU A 128 54.93 -11.34 16.60
N THR A 129 54.34 -12.29 15.87
CA THR A 129 54.96 -13.61 15.65
C THR A 129 56.28 -13.48 14.89
N ALA A 130 56.33 -12.62 13.86
CA ALA A 130 57.55 -12.33 13.12
C ALA A 130 58.62 -11.68 14.00
N GLU A 131 58.25 -10.73 14.87
CA GLU A 131 59.19 -10.09 15.79
C GLU A 131 59.73 -11.05 16.84
N VAL A 132 58.88 -11.94 17.38
CA VAL A 132 59.33 -13.01 18.28
C VAL A 132 60.32 -13.95 17.58
N GLN A 133 60.07 -14.32 16.31
CA GLN A 133 61.01 -15.13 15.54
C GLN A 133 62.35 -14.40 15.31
N ARG A 134 62.30 -13.11 14.96
CA ARG A 134 63.49 -12.28 14.78
C ARG A 134 64.33 -12.18 16.05
N LEU A 135 63.68 -11.94 17.19
CA LEU A 135 64.35 -11.89 18.51
C LEU A 135 64.97 -13.24 18.89
N LYS A 136 64.30 -14.36 18.59
CA LYS A 136 64.85 -15.71 18.81
C LYS A 136 66.11 -15.97 17.98
N LEU A 137 66.12 -15.55 16.71
CA LEU A 137 67.31 -15.66 15.86
C LEU A 137 68.46 -14.79 16.38
N ALA A 138 68.18 -13.53 16.71
CA ALA A 138 69.18 -12.62 17.26
C ALA A 138 69.78 -13.14 18.58
N ALA A 139 68.98 -13.75 19.45
CA ALA A 139 69.45 -14.35 20.70
C ALA A 139 70.33 -15.59 20.47
N ASN A 140 70.06 -16.37 19.42
CA ASN A 140 70.91 -17.51 19.02
C ASN A 140 72.20 -17.08 18.29
N GLU A 141 72.19 -15.93 17.60
CA GLU A 141 73.31 -15.41 16.80
C GLU A 141 74.28 -14.50 17.56
N VAL A 142 74.12 -14.31 18.88
CA VAL A 142 75.07 -13.54 19.73
C VAL A 142 76.51 -14.12 19.72
N GLY A 143 76.76 -15.24 19.02
CA GLY A 143 78.08 -15.79 18.75
C GLY A 143 78.81 -15.26 17.50
N ASP A 144 78.14 -14.79 16.44
CA ASP A 144 78.80 -14.46 15.15
C ASP A 144 78.19 -13.22 14.48
N THR A 145 78.95 -12.11 14.47
CA THR A 145 78.44 -10.76 14.15
C THR A 145 78.90 -10.29 12.78
N SER A 146 77.96 -10.07 11.83
CA SER A 146 78.03 -9.01 10.78
C SER A 146 76.87 -9.01 9.79
N SER A 147 76.18 -10.14 9.53
CA SER A 147 75.15 -10.22 8.46
C SER A 147 73.69 -10.03 8.90
N SER A 148 73.39 -10.10 10.21
CA SER A 148 72.02 -10.19 10.75
C SER A 148 71.26 -8.85 10.82
N SER A 149 71.95 -7.71 10.87
CA SER A 149 71.32 -6.40 11.09
C SER A 149 70.42 -5.92 9.95
N ASN A 150 70.76 -6.25 8.70
CA ASN A 150 70.01 -5.81 7.52
C ASN A 150 68.64 -6.52 7.40
N LEU A 151 68.56 -7.80 7.76
CA LEU A 151 67.31 -8.57 7.71
C LEU A 151 66.32 -8.08 8.78
N ALA A 152 66.82 -7.81 9.99
CA ALA A 152 66.01 -7.27 11.07
C ALA A 152 65.37 -5.92 10.69
N HIS A 153 66.13 -5.04 10.04
CA HIS A 153 65.65 -3.73 9.63
C HIS A 153 64.58 -3.80 8.52
N GLN A 154 64.73 -4.74 7.58
CA GLN A 154 63.77 -4.94 6.50
C GLN A 154 62.41 -5.44 7.01
N ILE A 155 62.40 -6.34 7.98
CA ILE A 155 61.17 -6.87 8.59
C ILE A 155 60.37 -5.76 9.30
N GLN A 156 61.07 -4.85 10.00
CA GLN A 156 60.45 -3.73 10.69
C GLN A 156 59.75 -2.74 9.74
N LEU A 157 60.40 -2.42 8.62
CA LEU A 157 59.82 -1.54 7.60
C LEU A 157 58.57 -2.16 6.97
N ARG A 158 58.55 -3.49 6.77
CA ARG A 158 57.41 -4.20 6.20
C ARG A 158 56.18 -4.15 7.11
N CYS A 159 56.36 -4.33 8.42
CA CYS A 159 55.26 -4.23 9.40
C CYS A 159 54.67 -2.82 9.46
N GLN A 160 55.51 -1.78 9.42
CA GLN A 160 55.04 -0.39 9.51
C GLN A 160 54.18 0.02 8.32
N ASN A 161 54.56 -0.38 7.11
CA ASN A 161 53.79 -0.08 5.89
C ASN A 161 52.42 -0.76 5.90
N GLN A 162 52.35 -2.03 6.33
CA GLN A 162 51.10 -2.79 6.35
C GLN A 162 50.06 -2.19 7.31
N MET A 163 50.50 -1.65 8.45
CA MET A 163 49.62 -0.93 9.39
C MET A 163 49.06 0.37 8.79
N LEU A 164 49.87 1.09 8.00
CA LEU A 164 49.46 2.34 7.39
C LEU A 164 48.38 2.11 6.33
N ASP A 165 48.50 1.04 5.53
CA ASP A 165 47.52 0.66 4.51
C ASP A 165 46.16 0.30 5.13
N LEU A 166 46.15 -0.45 6.23
CA LEU A 166 44.91 -0.76 6.96
C LEU A 166 44.21 0.50 7.49
N HIS A 167 44.99 1.45 8.04
CA HIS A 167 44.42 2.69 8.57
C HIS A 167 43.78 3.54 7.46
N LYS A 168 44.37 3.55 6.27
CA LYS A 168 43.84 4.27 5.11
C LYS A 168 42.51 3.70 4.61
N GLN A 169 42.32 2.39 4.71
CA GLN A 169 41.09 1.72 4.28
C GLN A 169 39.90 2.05 5.19
N GLN A 170 40.15 2.32 6.48
CA GLN A 170 39.11 2.71 7.44
C GLN A 170 38.50 4.09 7.13
N GLN A 171 39.28 5.04 6.60
CA GLN A 171 38.78 6.39 6.30
C GLN A 171 37.89 6.46 5.05
N GLN A 172 38.16 5.68 4.00
CA GLN A 172 37.44 5.80 2.72
C GLN A 172 36.00 5.27 2.75
N GLN A 173 35.64 4.39 3.69
CA GLN A 173 34.29 3.80 3.72
C GLN A 173 33.31 4.54 4.62
N VAL A 174 33.78 5.42 5.52
CA VAL A 174 32.90 6.27 6.34
C VAL A 174 32.19 7.33 5.48
N GLU A 175 32.73 7.68 4.30
CA GLU A 175 32.17 8.69 3.40
C GLU A 175 31.08 8.17 2.44
N GLN A 176 30.89 6.85 2.29
CA GLN A 176 29.74 6.31 1.58
C GLN A 176 28.57 6.22 2.56
N ILE A 177 27.93 7.35 2.81
CA ILE A 177 26.57 7.41 3.34
C ILE A 177 25.63 7.67 2.16
N PRO A 178 25.11 6.65 1.47
CA PRO A 178 23.93 6.84 0.65
C PRO A 178 22.75 7.02 1.60
N PHE A 179 22.45 8.28 1.94
CA PHE A 179 21.20 8.68 2.56
C PHE A 179 20.08 8.58 1.51
N TYR A 180 19.82 7.37 0.99
CA TYR A 180 18.73 7.18 0.05
C TYR A 180 17.43 6.89 0.80
N GLN A 181 16.59 7.93 0.76
CA GLN A 181 15.17 7.87 0.39
C GLN A 181 14.16 7.72 1.53
N LEU A 182 14.13 8.76 2.37
CA LEU A 182 12.93 9.20 3.08
C LEU A 182 12.28 10.35 2.31
N GLU A 183 11.97 10.14 1.03
CA GLU A 183 11.05 10.99 0.27
C GLU A 183 10.22 10.09 -0.64
N GLN A 184 9.06 9.67 -0.13
CA GLN A 184 7.88 9.60 -0.97
C GLN A 184 6.90 10.65 -0.43
N PRO A 185 6.40 11.56 -1.29
CA PRO A 185 5.42 12.53 -0.88
C PRO A 185 4.15 11.80 -0.46
N GLU A 186 3.63 12.18 0.70
CA GLU A 186 2.22 12.01 1.02
C GLU A 186 1.40 12.54 -0.17
N GLN A 187 0.84 11.65 -0.98
CA GLN A 187 -0.34 12.02 -1.75
C GLN A 187 -1.46 12.21 -0.73
N GLN A 188 -1.62 13.47 -0.33
CA GLN A 188 -2.89 14.03 0.14
C GLN A 188 -4.00 13.51 -0.78
N ASN A 189 -4.77 12.52 -0.32
CA ASN A 189 -6.11 12.37 -0.82
C ASN A 189 -6.97 13.40 -0.07
N GLY A 190 -7.12 14.55 -0.73
CA GLY A 190 -7.89 15.68 -0.27
C GLY A 190 -9.33 15.29 0.05
N THR A 191 -9.72 15.64 1.27
CA THR A 191 -10.98 16.31 1.60
C THR A 191 -11.94 16.53 0.42
N ALA A 192 -13.00 15.71 0.34
CA ALA A 192 -14.29 16.19 -0.12
C ALA A 192 -15.11 16.64 1.10
N ARG A 193 -14.74 17.78 1.68
CA ARG A 193 -15.72 18.61 2.39
C ARG A 193 -16.58 19.25 1.31
N ASN A 194 -17.83 18.82 1.19
CA ASN A 194 -18.87 19.67 0.60
C ASN A 194 -19.86 20.03 1.71
N HIS A 195 -19.69 21.24 2.26
CA HIS A 195 -20.73 21.98 2.95
C HIS A 195 -21.47 22.82 1.90
N GLU A 196 -22.80 22.67 1.91
CA GLU A 196 -23.87 23.66 1.65
C GLU A 196 -23.73 24.75 0.56
N SER A 197 -24.76 24.86 -0.29
CA SER A 197 -25.71 25.99 -0.20
C SER A 197 -26.86 25.93 -1.22
N LYS A 198 -28.06 26.28 -0.71
CA LYS A 198 -29.36 26.65 -1.33
C LYS A 198 -30.29 25.56 -1.83
#